data_AF-A0AAE3L997-F1
#
_entry.id   AF-A0AAE3L997-F1
#
_cell.length_a   1.000
_cell.length_b   1.000
_cell.length_c   1.000
_cell.angle_alpha   90.00
_cell.angle_beta   90.00
_cell.angle_gamma   90.00
#
_symmetry.space_group_name_H-M   'P 1'
#
loop_
_entity.id
_entity.type
_entity.pdbx_description
1 polymer ?
#
loop_
_entity_poly.entity_id
_entity_poly.type
_entity_poly.pdbx_seq_one_letter_code
_entity_poly.pdbx_strand_id
1 'polypeptide(L)'
;MTIVVSKDTEGLFRHKITFPEGVTYTDVPKPAGEGSAPDPHAYFDAALASCKALTVTLYARQRKYPLDSIDVAVEHDGSQERQGRYKLRTVLTLHGDLSDEQRADLLRVAGKCPIHKLMTEVEISVDTELAERA
;
A
#
# COMPACT_ATOMS: atom_id res chain seq x y z
N MET A 1 -8.14 7.51 -14.44
CA MET A 1 -7.01 8.10 -13.68
C MET A 1 -5.76 7.45 -14.21
N THR A 2 -4.76 8.22 -14.62
CA THR A 2 -3.54 7.68 -15.25
C THR A 2 -2.35 8.03 -14.39
N ILE A 3 -1.55 7.02 -14.03
CA ILE A 3 -0.27 7.18 -13.35
C ILE A 3 0.80 6.99 -14.41
N VAL A 4 1.73 7.94 -14.53
CA VAL A 4 2.82 7.89 -15.51
C VAL A 4 4.13 7.73 -14.79
N VAL A 5 4.92 6.73 -15.20
CA VAL A 5 6.27 6.49 -14.71
C VAL A 5 7.25 6.76 -15.84
N SER A 6 8.29 7.55 -15.56
CA SER A 6 9.31 7.91 -16.55
C SER A 6 10.69 7.90 -15.90
N LYS A 7 11.73 7.63 -16.70
CA LYS A 7 13.11 7.67 -16.20
C LYS A 7 13.41 9.05 -15.66
N ASP A 8 13.93 9.11 -14.43
CA ASP A 8 14.38 10.36 -13.85
C ASP A 8 15.75 10.77 -14.43
N THR A 9 16.03 12.06 -14.48
CA THR A 9 17.34 12.57 -14.91
C THR A 9 18.44 12.26 -13.90
N GLU A 10 18.06 12.01 -12.65
CA GLU A 10 18.94 11.59 -11.57
C GLU A 10 18.88 10.07 -11.34
N GLY A 11 19.99 9.50 -10.84
CA GLY A 11 20.09 8.09 -10.47
C GLY A 11 20.14 7.13 -11.67
N LEU A 12 20.66 5.94 -11.45
CA LEU A 12 20.77 4.87 -12.43
C LEU A 12 19.41 4.20 -12.67
N PHE A 13 18.70 3.89 -11.58
CA PHE A 13 17.42 3.18 -11.63
C PHE A 13 16.23 4.01 -11.14
N ARG A 14 16.46 5.22 -10.61
CA ARG A 14 15.40 6.10 -10.16
C ARG A 14 14.47 6.52 -11.32
N HIS A 15 13.18 6.44 -11.06
CA HIS A 15 12.09 6.85 -11.94
C HIS A 15 11.17 7.82 -11.22
N LYS A 16 10.65 8.79 -11.96
CA LYS A 16 9.63 9.73 -11.49
C LYS A 16 8.24 9.14 -11.72
N ILE A 17 7.44 9.04 -10.66
CA ILE A 17 6.03 8.65 -10.69
C ILE A 17 5.17 9.91 -10.57
N THR A 18 4.33 10.15 -11.58
CA THR A 18 3.41 11.31 -11.61
C THR A 18 1.98 10.85 -11.42
N PHE A 19 1.36 11.36 -10.36
CA PHE A 19 -0.07 11.27 -10.04
C PHE A 19 -0.75 12.61 -10.36
N PRO A 20 -2.10 12.65 -10.51
CA PRO A 20 -2.83 13.92 -10.58
C PRO A 20 -2.57 14.84 -9.36
N GLU A 21 -2.37 14.25 -8.18
CA GLU A 21 -2.20 14.95 -6.91
C GLU A 21 -0.75 15.37 -6.63
N GLY A 22 0.22 14.88 -7.40
CA GLY A 22 1.62 15.19 -7.18
C GLY A 22 2.62 14.19 -7.76
N VAL A 23 3.85 14.28 -7.29
CA VAL A 23 4.99 13.48 -7.78
C VAL A 23 5.62 12.72 -6.63
N THR A 24 6.04 11.49 -6.89
CA THR A 24 6.96 10.73 -6.06
C THR A 24 7.99 10.00 -6.94
N TYR A 25 8.83 9.15 -6.37
CA TYR A 25 9.89 8.46 -7.08
C TYR A 25 9.91 6.98 -6.69
N THR A 26 10.32 6.11 -7.60
CA THR A 26 10.67 4.73 -7.26
C THR A 26 12.09 4.45 -7.71
N ASP A 27 12.77 3.57 -6.99
CA ASP A 27 14.13 3.16 -7.29
C ASP A 27 14.30 1.67 -6.96
N VAL A 28 15.40 1.10 -7.44
CA VAL A 28 15.82 -0.25 -7.09
C VAL A 28 16.73 -0.15 -5.86
N PRO A 29 16.58 -1.03 -4.85
CA PRO A 29 17.45 -1.02 -3.69
C PRO A 29 18.90 -1.38 -4.06
N LYS A 30 19.83 -1.01 -3.18
CA LYS A 30 21.23 -1.45 -3.30
C LYS A 30 21.33 -2.98 -3.25
N PRO A 31 22.28 -3.60 -3.96
CA PRO A 31 23.34 -2.95 -4.76
C PRO A 31 22.96 -2.67 -6.22
N ALA A 32 21.75 -3.04 -6.65
CA ALA A 32 21.36 -2.93 -8.06
C ALA A 32 21.01 -1.48 -8.45
N GLY A 33 20.34 -0.72 -7.58
CA GLY A 33 20.12 0.72 -7.73
C GLY A 33 20.70 1.52 -6.57
N GLU A 34 20.33 2.80 -6.49
CA GLU A 34 20.81 3.66 -5.41
C GLU A 34 20.02 3.49 -4.11
N GLY A 35 18.82 2.90 -4.16
CA GLY A 35 17.89 2.87 -3.03
C GLY A 35 17.49 4.27 -2.57
N SER A 36 17.42 5.22 -3.51
CA SER A 36 17.13 6.64 -3.24
C SER A 36 15.64 6.94 -3.04
N ALA A 37 14.78 5.98 -3.35
CA ALA A 37 13.34 6.03 -3.20
C ALA A 37 12.77 4.62 -2.93
N PRO A 38 11.52 4.48 -2.48
CA PRO A 38 10.90 3.16 -2.25
C PRO A 38 10.85 2.32 -3.53
N ASP A 39 11.04 1.02 -3.38
CA ASP A 39 10.84 0.08 -4.48
C ASP A 39 9.33 -0.18 -4.74
N PRO A 40 8.97 -0.78 -5.90
CA PRO A 40 7.57 -1.03 -6.23
C PRO A 40 6.81 -1.89 -5.21
N HIS A 41 7.45 -2.84 -4.54
CA HIS A 41 6.81 -3.66 -3.50
C HIS A 41 6.50 -2.83 -2.27
N ALA A 42 7.37 -1.90 -1.89
CA ALA A 42 7.09 -0.97 -0.80
C ALA A 42 5.82 -0.12 -1.07
N TYR A 43 5.58 0.27 -2.33
CA TYR A 43 4.34 0.95 -2.71
C TYR A 43 3.10 0.03 -2.62
N PHE A 44 3.24 -1.23 -3.04
CA PHE A 44 2.17 -2.23 -2.90
C PHE A 44 1.77 -2.43 -1.44
N ASP A 45 2.75 -2.55 -0.55
CA ASP A 45 2.55 -2.70 0.89
C ASP A 45 1.94 -1.44 1.52
N ALA A 46 2.43 -0.26 1.11
CA ALA A 46 1.91 1.02 1.54
C ALA A 46 0.45 1.22 1.11
N ALA A 47 0.05 0.72 -0.06
CA ALA A 47 -1.34 0.75 -0.51
C ALA A 47 -2.25 -0.06 0.44
N LEU A 48 -1.81 -1.25 0.87
CA LEU A 48 -2.55 -2.04 1.86
C LEU A 48 -2.62 -1.34 3.21
N ALA A 49 -1.49 -0.86 3.73
CA ALA A 49 -1.40 -0.15 5.02
C ALA A 49 -2.34 1.06 5.05
N SER A 50 -2.24 1.91 4.02
CA SER A 50 -3.03 3.12 3.88
C SER A 50 -4.52 2.81 3.78
N CYS A 51 -4.90 1.80 2.99
CA CYS A 51 -6.29 1.40 2.85
C CYS A 51 -6.88 0.91 4.18
N LYS A 52 -6.11 0.16 4.99
CA LYS A 52 -6.52 -0.25 6.34
C LYS A 52 -6.72 0.95 7.25
N ALA A 53 -5.75 1.86 7.31
CA ALA A 53 -5.84 3.07 8.12
C ALA A 53 -7.09 3.90 7.77
N LEU A 54 -7.26 4.23 6.49
CA LEU A 54 -8.40 5.02 5.99
C LEU A 54 -9.75 4.34 6.28
N THR A 55 -9.85 3.02 6.07
CA THR A 55 -11.08 2.26 6.33
C THR A 55 -11.46 2.30 7.80
N VAL A 56 -10.49 2.06 8.69
CA VAL A 56 -10.72 2.06 10.14
C VAL A 56 -11.10 3.45 10.63
N THR A 57 -10.38 4.50 10.20
CA THR A 57 -10.70 5.89 10.56
C THR A 57 -12.10 6.29 10.09
N LEU A 58 -12.47 5.95 8.86
CA LEU A 58 -13.81 6.23 8.33
C LEU A 58 -14.90 5.52 9.14
N TYR A 59 -14.69 4.23 9.42
CA TYR A 59 -15.65 3.41 10.15
C TYR A 59 -15.83 3.88 11.60
N ALA A 60 -14.74 4.19 12.30
CA ALA A 60 -14.77 4.75 13.65
C ALA A 60 -15.58 6.06 13.70
N ARG A 61 -15.36 6.97 12.74
CA ARG A 61 -16.12 8.22 12.64
C ARG A 61 -17.61 7.98 12.44
N GLN A 62 -17.99 7.07 11.55
CA GLN A 62 -19.40 6.74 11.31
C GLN A 62 -20.09 6.15 12.54
N ARG A 63 -19.36 5.32 13.31
CA ARG A 63 -19.84 4.71 14.56
C ARG A 63 -19.68 5.60 15.79
N LYS A 64 -19.07 6.78 15.64
CA LYS A 64 -18.73 7.70 16.73
C LYS A 64 -17.86 7.04 17.81
N TYR A 65 -16.97 6.14 17.41
CA TYR A 65 -15.99 5.56 18.34
C TYR A 65 -14.91 6.59 18.67
N PRO A 66 -14.41 6.62 19.93
CA PRO A 66 -13.39 7.56 20.39
C PRO A 66 -11.97 7.13 19.92
N LEU A 67 -11.80 6.96 18.61
CA LEU A 67 -10.49 6.70 17.99
C LEU A 67 -9.85 8.05 17.64
N ASP A 68 -8.69 8.32 18.23
CA ASP A 68 -7.90 9.54 17.96
C ASP A 68 -7.05 9.38 16.70
N SER A 69 -6.30 8.28 16.61
CA SER A 69 -5.45 7.95 15.47
C SER A 69 -5.20 6.45 15.36
N ILE A 70 -4.64 6.04 14.22
CA ILE A 70 -4.24 4.67 13.93
C ILE A 70 -2.89 4.67 13.22
N ASP A 71 -2.00 3.78 13.65
CA ASP A 71 -0.79 3.42 12.92
C ASP A 71 -0.95 2.01 12.34
N VAL A 72 -0.45 1.80 11.13
CA VAL A 72 -0.47 0.49 10.47
C VAL A 72 0.93 0.18 9.95
N ALA A 73 1.55 -0.84 10.52
CA ALA A 73 2.80 -1.40 10.00
C ALA A 73 2.53 -2.60 9.11
N VAL A 74 3.33 -2.76 8.05
CA VAL A 74 3.31 -3.92 7.17
C VAL A 74 4.71 -4.51 7.11
N GLU A 75 4.80 -5.81 7.39
CA GLU A 75 6.00 -6.62 7.18
C GLU A 75 5.71 -7.58 6.04
N HIS A 76 6.59 -7.64 5.04
CA HIS A 76 6.47 -8.59 3.92
C HIS A 76 7.47 -9.74 4.01
N ASP A 77 7.13 -10.85 3.35
CA ASP A 77 8.04 -11.95 3.03
C ASP A 77 7.75 -12.37 1.59
N GLY A 78 8.62 -11.92 0.68
CA GLY A 78 8.61 -12.23 -0.74
C GLY A 78 9.56 -13.37 -1.13
N SER A 79 10.13 -14.11 -0.19
CA SER A 79 11.13 -15.17 -0.48
C SER A 79 10.61 -16.27 -1.41
N GLN A 80 9.28 -16.46 -1.47
CA GLN A 80 8.59 -17.45 -2.31
C GLN A 80 7.74 -16.79 -3.41
N GLU A 81 7.97 -15.52 -3.74
CA GLU A 81 7.14 -14.78 -4.70
C GLU A 81 7.13 -15.43 -6.09
N ARG A 82 8.29 -15.92 -6.54
CA ARG A 82 8.41 -16.67 -7.81
C ARG A 82 7.63 -17.98 -7.85
N GLN A 83 7.23 -18.49 -6.68
CA GLN A 83 6.39 -19.68 -6.52
C GLN A 83 4.91 -19.30 -6.32
N GLY A 84 4.57 -18.02 -6.52
CA GLY A 84 3.21 -17.49 -6.37
C GLY A 84 2.83 -17.15 -4.93
N ARG A 85 3.80 -17.06 -4.00
CA ARG A 85 3.51 -16.76 -2.59
C ARG A 85 4.21 -15.49 -2.12
N TYR A 86 3.40 -14.49 -1.79
CA TYR A 86 3.82 -13.24 -1.18
C TYR A 86 3.06 -13.06 0.13
N LYS A 87 3.77 -12.98 1.26
CA LYS A 87 3.13 -12.94 2.59
C LYS A 87 3.23 -11.53 3.18
N LEU A 88 2.09 -11.01 3.62
CA LEU A 88 1.99 -9.73 4.32
C LEU A 88 1.48 -9.94 5.73
N ARG A 89 2.18 -9.35 6.70
CA ARG A 89 1.73 -9.25 8.09
C ARG A 89 1.45 -7.79 8.39
N THR A 90 0.21 -7.49 8.77
CA THR A 90 -0.19 -6.12 9.14
C THR A 90 -0.41 -6.02 10.64
N VAL A 91 0.18 -5.00 11.28
CA VAL A 91 0.02 -4.72 12.71
C VAL A 91 -0.64 -3.36 12.86
N LEU A 92 -1.77 -3.30 13.57
CA LEU A 92 -2.53 -2.08 13.83
C LEU A 92 -2.30 -1.62 15.27
N THR A 93 -2.01 -0.33 15.44
CA THR A 93 -1.97 0.33 16.74
C THR A 93 -3.08 1.37 16.79
N LEU A 94 -4.08 1.14 17.65
CA LEU A 94 -5.24 2.01 17.82
C LEU A 94 -5.07 2.91 19.05
N HIS A 95 -5.13 4.22 18.83
CA HIS A 95 -5.00 5.25 19.88
C HIS A 95 -6.37 5.86 20.18
N GLY A 96 -6.72 5.94 21.47
CA GLY A 96 -8.00 6.46 21.96
C GLY A 96 -8.63 5.57 23.04
N ASP A 97 -9.68 6.10 23.67
CA ASP A 97 -10.40 5.46 24.80
C ASP A 97 -11.42 4.41 24.30
N LEU A 98 -10.90 3.40 23.61
CA LEU A 98 -11.70 2.35 22.98
C LEU A 98 -11.90 1.16 23.91
N SER A 99 -13.15 0.71 24.02
CA SER A 99 -13.46 -0.57 24.66
C SER A 99 -12.92 -1.75 23.85
N ASP A 100 -12.76 -2.91 24.49
CA ASP A 100 -12.31 -4.15 23.81
C ASP A 100 -13.24 -4.54 22.66
N GLU A 101 -14.55 -4.32 22.81
CA GLU A 101 -15.55 -4.55 21.76
C GLU A 101 -15.32 -3.63 20.55
N GLN A 102 -15.05 -2.35 20.79
CA GLN A 102 -14.75 -1.38 19.72
C GLN A 102 -13.41 -1.72 19.03
N ARG A 103 -12.39 -2.12 19.79
CA ARG A 103 -11.09 -2.56 19.25
C ARG A 103 -11.25 -3.79 18.36
N ALA A 104 -12.02 -4.78 18.82
CA ALA A 104 -12.31 -5.99 18.05
C ALA A 104 -13.08 -5.68 16.76
N ASP A 105 -14.06 -4.78 16.83
CA ASP A 105 -14.84 -4.38 15.65
C ASP A 105 -13.99 -3.60 14.62
N LEU A 106 -13.12 -2.69 15.10
CA LEU A 106 -12.18 -1.95 14.25
C LEU A 106 -11.16 -2.89 13.57
N LEU A 107 -10.63 -3.88 14.31
CA LEU A 107 -9.75 -4.90 13.74
C LEU A 107 -10.46 -5.72 12.66
N ARG A 108 -11.73 -6.11 12.90
CA ARG A 108 -12.54 -6.87 11.95
C ARG A 108 -12.74 -6.11 10.64
N VAL A 109 -13.00 -4.79 10.68
CA VAL A 109 -13.16 -3.99 9.44
C VAL A 109 -11.83 -3.72 8.75
N ALA A 110 -10.72 -3.60 9.47
CA ALA A 110 -9.39 -3.51 8.88
C ALA A 110 -9.04 -4.75 8.04
N GLY A 111 -9.53 -5.93 8.44
CA GLY A 111 -9.41 -7.17 7.67
C GLY A 111 -10.27 -7.22 6.40
N LYS A 112 -11.05 -6.19 6.09
CA LYS A 112 -11.99 -6.16 4.95
C LYS A 112 -11.90 -4.88 4.12
N CYS A 113 -10.80 -4.14 4.24
CA CYS A 113 -10.61 -2.92 3.46
C CYS A 113 -10.57 -3.22 1.94
N PRO A 114 -10.95 -2.26 1.08
CA PRO A 114 -11.01 -2.47 -0.37
C PRO A 114 -9.76 -3.10 -0.99
N ILE A 115 -8.56 -2.65 -0.62
CA ILE A 115 -7.31 -3.20 -1.13
C ILE A 115 -7.05 -4.62 -0.62
N HIS A 116 -7.42 -4.95 0.62
CA HIS A 116 -7.33 -6.33 1.11
C HIS A 116 -8.18 -7.26 0.24
N LYS A 117 -9.43 -6.88 -0.03
CA LYS A 117 -10.32 -7.65 -0.91
C LYS A 117 -9.77 -7.74 -2.33
N LEU A 118 -9.26 -6.63 -2.88
CA LEU A 118 -8.61 -6.62 -4.20
C LEU A 118 -7.49 -7.66 -4.28
N MET A 119 -6.71 -7.82 -3.21
CA MET A 119 -5.60 -8.76 -3.15
C MET A 119 -6.03 -10.22 -2.95
N THR A 120 -7.15 -10.49 -2.26
CA THR A 120 -7.48 -11.86 -1.78
C THR A 120 -8.74 -12.46 -2.38
N GLU A 121 -9.62 -11.65 -2.95
CA GLU A 121 -10.97 -12.06 -3.37
C GLU A 121 -11.31 -11.65 -4.81
N VAL A 122 -10.52 -10.79 -5.46
CA VAL A 122 -10.81 -10.22 -6.78
C VAL A 122 -9.82 -10.76 -7.81
N GLU A 123 -10.32 -11.06 -9.00
CA GLU A 123 -9.50 -11.35 -10.18
C GLU A 123 -8.99 -10.04 -10.80
N ILE A 124 -7.67 -9.93 -10.96
CA ILE A 124 -7.02 -8.76 -11.58
C ILE A 124 -6.52 -9.16 -12.97
N SER A 125 -7.08 -8.55 -14.01
CA SER A 125 -6.58 -8.66 -15.39
C SER A 125 -5.59 -7.52 -15.68
N VAL A 126 -4.48 -7.85 -16.35
CA VAL A 126 -3.46 -6.88 -16.75
C VAL A 126 -3.16 -7.05 -18.24
N ASP A 127 -3.47 -6.01 -19.01
CA ASP A 127 -3.11 -5.91 -20.42
C ASP A 127 -1.84 -5.06 -20.58
N THR A 128 -0.92 -5.49 -21.44
CA THR A 128 0.33 -4.77 -21.71
C THR A 128 0.48 -4.54 -23.20
N GLU A 129 0.63 -3.29 -23.59
CA GLU A 129 0.82 -2.86 -24.97
C GLU A 129 2.09 -2.03 -25.13
N LEU A 130 2.67 -2.06 -26.32
CA LEU A 130 3.79 -1.20 -26.71
C LEU A 130 3.24 -0.01 -27.50
N ALA A 131 3.50 1.21 -27.02
CA ALA A 131 3.26 2.41 -27.79
C ALA A 131 4.49 2.77 -28.63
N GLU A 132 4.30 3.08 -29.92
CA GLU A 132 5.35 3.65 -30.75
C GLU A 132 5.53 5.14 -30.41
N ARG A 133 6.78 5.62 -30.43
CA ARG A 133 7.05 7.06 -30.36
C ARG A 133 6.65 7.69 -31.69
N ALA A 134 5.74 8.66 -31.65
CA ALA A 134 5.48 9.58 -32.76
C ALA A 134 6.71 10.47 -33.03
#